data_AF-A0A8D0EIQ4-F1
#
_entry.id   AF-A0A8D0EIQ4-F1
#
_cell.length_a   1.000
_cell.length_b   1.000
_cell.length_c   1.000
_cell.angle_alpha   90.00
_cell.angle_beta   90.00
_cell.angle_gamma   90.00
#
_symmetry.space_group_name_H-M   'P 1'
#
loop_
_entity.id
_entity.type
_entity.pdbx_description
1 polymer ?
#
loop_
_entity_poly.entity_id
_entity_poly.type
_entity_poly.pdbx_seq_one_letter_code
_entity_poly.pdbx_strand_id
1 'polypeptide(L)'
;MEGGRVGRKSKNLDTAGTAEQLKQWCVINARSWGVAHRCSQLHSLGRLVQQRPEVLKNVKGRTVVFTDRSGMSAAGHIMLGTMDVHHHWTKVRRFQISCYFFHFLKLSFILPNYYKLQKRLLFLEDRISQLLGGIQVIYIEELQPLLTLEEYYETLDSFYNKLRDSRLPFHPRSLRGLQMILESDRYAPSLHEFGHFVIPTVCDPTTLQWFIFAKAQQARENLKRKEEMMITEKELIDTSTEKFSLDRLYKEPSVSSAQMIDCCKRLLEESLPYLQGMHLCISHFYSVLQDGDLCVPWNWKN
;
A
#
# COMPACT_ATOMS: atom_id res chain seq x y z
N MET A 1 -6.64 5.01 66.44
CA MET A 1 -6.66 3.56 66.15
C MET A 1 -7.46 3.41 64.87
N GLU A 2 -6.79 3.35 63.73
CA GLU A 2 -6.35 2.08 63.08
C GLU A 2 -7.56 1.25 62.66
N GLY A 3 -7.73 0.73 61.44
CA GLY A 3 -7.02 0.63 60.16
C GLY A 3 -8.06 -0.06 59.23
N GLY A 4 -7.98 -0.21 57.91
CA GLY A 4 -6.91 -0.18 56.94
C GLY A 4 -7.27 -1.18 55.81
N ARG A 5 -7.19 -0.73 54.55
CA ARG A 5 -6.95 -1.45 53.25
C ARG A 5 -7.84 -2.69 52.92
N VAL A 6 -8.25 -2.95 51.68
CA VAL A 6 -7.52 -3.19 50.41
C VAL A 6 -8.65 -3.15 49.33
N GLY A 7 -8.58 -2.59 48.12
CA GLY A 7 -7.49 -2.27 47.22
C GLY A 7 -7.85 -2.83 45.84
N ARG A 8 -7.92 -1.96 44.81
CA ARG A 8 -7.58 -2.29 43.42
C ARG A 8 -7.32 -0.98 42.68
N LYS A 9 -6.07 -0.52 42.80
CA LYS A 9 -5.48 0.45 41.86
C LYS A 9 -5.56 -0.19 40.48
N SER A 10 -6.34 0.41 39.57
CA SER A 10 -6.16 0.18 38.14
C SER A 10 -4.75 0.68 37.80
N LYS A 11 -3.81 -0.24 37.59
CA LYS A 11 -2.52 0.09 37.00
C LYS A 11 -2.81 0.50 35.55
N ASN A 12 -2.80 1.80 35.29
CA ASN A 12 -2.46 2.32 33.98
C ASN A 12 -1.09 1.76 33.63
N LEU A 13 -1.08 0.66 32.87
CA LEU A 13 0.12 0.12 32.25
C LEU A 13 0.33 0.88 30.94
N ASP A 14 1.29 1.80 30.98
CA ASP A 14 2.09 2.36 29.89
C ASP A 14 1.65 1.97 28.46
N THR A 15 0.64 2.66 27.96
CA THR A 15 0.33 2.74 26.53
C THR A 15 1.34 3.62 25.78
N ALA A 16 2.07 4.49 26.48
CA ALA A 16 3.08 5.37 25.89
C ALA A 16 4.32 4.59 25.38
N GLY A 17 4.81 3.61 26.15
CA GLY A 17 5.99 2.84 25.76
C GLY A 17 5.79 1.91 24.56
N THR A 18 4.54 1.47 24.32
CA THR A 18 4.21 0.63 23.15
C THR A 18 4.11 1.47 21.87
N ALA A 19 3.59 2.69 21.96
CA ALA A 19 3.50 3.60 20.80
C ALA A 19 4.88 4.03 20.28
N GLU A 20 5.84 4.23 21.18
CA GLU A 20 7.19 4.66 20.82
C GLU A 20 8.04 3.54 20.18
N GLN A 21 7.79 2.27 20.56
CA GLN A 21 8.36 1.11 19.87
C GLN A 21 7.67 0.82 18.53
N LEU A 22 6.40 1.18 18.39
CA LEU A 22 5.61 1.03 17.15
C LEU A 22 5.86 2.15 16.13
N LYS A 23 6.52 3.28 16.50
CA LYS A 23 6.96 4.33 15.55
C LYS A 23 7.87 3.81 14.44
N GLN A 24 8.44 2.62 14.59
CA GLN A 24 9.30 1.99 13.58
C GLN A 24 8.52 1.17 12.54
N TRP A 25 7.20 1.00 12.70
CA TRP A 25 6.36 0.12 11.88
C TRP A 25 5.32 0.92 11.11
N CYS A 26 5.27 0.74 9.80
CA CYS A 26 4.14 1.21 9.00
C CYS A 26 3.04 0.14 9.09
N VAL A 27 1.95 0.46 9.79
CA VAL A 27 0.79 -0.42 9.92
C VAL A 27 -0.29 0.12 9.00
N ILE A 28 -0.64 -0.66 7.97
CA ILE A 28 -1.66 -0.28 6.99
C ILE A 28 -2.88 -1.17 7.22
N ASN A 29 -4.08 -0.58 7.28
CA ASN A 29 -5.31 -1.34 7.39
C ASN A 29 -5.97 -1.45 6.01
N ALA A 30 -6.18 -2.67 5.53
CA ALA A 30 -6.75 -2.92 4.22
C ALA A 30 -8.26 -2.60 4.12
N ARG A 31 -8.93 -2.24 5.22
CA ARG A 31 -10.36 -1.89 5.26
C ARG A 31 -10.64 -0.76 6.25
N SER A 32 -11.74 -0.03 6.01
CA SER A 32 -12.31 1.03 6.86
C SER A 32 -12.90 0.44 8.17
N TRP A 33 -12.05 -0.07 9.04
CA TRP A 33 -12.47 -0.62 10.33
C TRP A 33 -12.61 0.47 11.38
N GLY A 34 -13.59 0.34 12.28
CA GLY A 34 -13.78 1.25 13.40
C GLY A 34 -12.56 1.31 14.33
N VAL A 35 -12.38 2.47 15.00
CA VAL A 35 -11.25 2.78 15.89
C VAL A 35 -11.00 1.67 16.92
N ALA A 36 -12.06 1.11 17.51
CA ALA A 36 -11.97 0.06 18.52
C ALA A 36 -11.29 -1.22 18.01
N HIS A 37 -11.57 -1.61 16.76
CA HIS A 37 -10.96 -2.77 16.14
C HIS A 37 -9.46 -2.53 15.91
N ARG A 38 -9.08 -1.34 15.43
CA ARG A 38 -7.67 -0.94 15.25
C ARG A 38 -6.89 -0.97 16.57
N CYS A 39 -7.45 -0.41 17.64
CA CYS A 39 -6.80 -0.42 18.96
C CYS A 39 -6.62 -1.84 19.50
N SER A 40 -7.62 -2.73 19.31
CA SER A 40 -7.52 -4.12 19.78
C SER A 40 -6.39 -4.90 19.11
N GLN A 41 -6.15 -4.65 17.81
CA GLN A 41 -5.10 -5.30 17.04
C GLN A 41 -3.71 -4.79 17.37
N LEU A 42 -3.57 -3.47 17.54
CA LEU A 42 -2.34 -2.86 18.00
C LEU A 42 -1.96 -3.32 19.41
N HIS A 43 -2.93 -3.44 20.32
CA HIS A 43 -2.69 -4.02 21.65
C HIS A 43 -2.22 -5.46 21.59
N SER A 44 -2.78 -6.25 20.67
CA SER A 44 -2.41 -7.64 20.48
C SER A 44 -1.00 -7.78 19.93
N LEU A 45 -0.66 -6.93 18.97
CA LEU A 45 0.68 -6.83 18.40
C LEU A 45 1.71 -6.36 19.46
N GLY A 46 1.35 -5.37 20.27
CA GLY A 46 2.17 -4.90 21.39
C GLY A 46 2.43 -5.99 22.43
N ARG A 47 1.42 -6.81 22.76
CA ARG A 47 1.60 -7.98 23.64
C ARG A 47 2.52 -9.04 23.04
N LEU A 48 2.42 -9.31 21.74
CA LEU A 48 3.29 -10.26 21.03
C LEU A 48 4.75 -9.81 21.10
N VAL A 49 5.00 -8.52 20.88
CA VAL A 49 6.33 -7.91 20.94
C VAL A 49 6.91 -7.99 22.35
N GLN A 50 6.11 -7.69 23.38
CA GLN A 50 6.52 -7.79 24.79
C GLN A 50 6.85 -9.23 25.21
N GLN A 51 6.10 -10.21 24.71
CA GLN A 51 6.31 -11.63 25.06
C GLN A 51 7.46 -12.27 24.28
N ARG A 52 7.75 -11.80 23.05
CA ARG A 52 8.82 -12.33 22.20
C ARG A 52 9.54 -11.21 21.44
N PRO A 53 10.59 -10.62 22.03
CA PRO A 53 11.36 -9.57 21.36
C PRO A 53 12.13 -10.10 20.13
N GLU A 54 12.31 -11.40 19.97
CA GLU A 54 12.94 -12.00 18.78
C GLU A 54 12.13 -11.80 17.49
N VAL A 55 10.79 -11.67 17.61
CA VAL A 55 9.90 -11.33 16.49
C VAL A 55 10.29 -10.00 15.85
N LEU A 56 10.73 -9.04 16.68
CA LEU A 56 11.14 -7.70 16.22
C LEU A 56 12.31 -7.78 15.23
N LYS A 57 13.24 -8.73 15.41
CA LYS A 57 14.43 -8.83 14.54
C LYS A 57 14.06 -9.22 13.10
N ASN A 58 13.04 -10.06 12.93
CA ASN A 58 12.62 -10.57 11.62
C ASN A 58 11.60 -9.66 10.92
N VAL A 59 10.90 -8.81 11.66
CA VAL A 59 9.85 -7.91 11.17
C VAL A 59 10.36 -6.47 10.99
N LYS A 60 11.53 -6.12 11.52
CA LYS A 60 12.11 -4.78 11.40
C LYS A 60 12.26 -4.37 9.93
N GLY A 61 11.63 -3.25 9.56
CA GLY A 61 11.65 -2.71 8.20
C GLY A 61 10.57 -3.27 7.26
N ARG A 62 9.61 -4.06 7.76
CA ARG A 62 8.48 -4.57 6.97
C ARG A 62 7.17 -3.93 7.40
N THR A 63 6.31 -3.64 6.43
CA THR A 63 4.93 -3.19 6.65
C THR A 63 4.08 -4.37 7.10
N VAL A 64 3.24 -4.16 8.13
CA VAL A 64 2.29 -5.16 8.61
C VAL A 64 0.89 -4.69 8.23
N VAL A 65 0.14 -5.56 7.55
CA VAL A 65 -1.22 -5.31 7.07
C VAL A 65 -2.18 -6.24 7.79
N PHE A 66 -3.21 -5.68 8.44
CA PHE A 66 -4.26 -6.49 9.03
C PHE A 66 -5.32 -6.84 7.98
N THR A 67 -5.57 -8.14 7.80
CA THR A 67 -6.51 -8.66 6.79
C THR A 67 -7.31 -9.83 7.37
N ASP A 68 -8.22 -10.42 6.59
CA ASP A 68 -8.90 -11.67 6.95
C ASP A 68 -8.00 -12.90 6.84
N ARG A 69 -6.87 -12.81 6.12
CA ARG A 69 -5.94 -13.90 5.85
C ARG A 69 -4.56 -13.65 6.47
N SER A 70 -3.86 -14.71 6.84
CA SER A 70 -2.49 -14.65 7.37
C SER A 70 -1.49 -15.09 6.29
N GLY A 71 -0.44 -14.31 6.02
CA GLY A 71 0.51 -14.60 4.93
C GLY A 71 1.44 -13.44 4.60
N MET A 72 2.00 -13.42 3.39
CA MET A 72 2.74 -12.28 2.85
C MET A 72 2.05 -11.78 1.58
N SER A 73 1.83 -10.47 1.45
CA SER A 73 1.22 -9.90 0.24
C SER A 73 2.19 -9.95 -0.94
N ALA A 74 1.66 -9.79 -2.15
CA ALA A 74 2.47 -9.65 -3.37
C ALA A 74 3.45 -8.45 -3.30
N ALA A 75 3.11 -7.39 -2.56
CA ALA A 75 4.00 -6.25 -2.28
C ALA A 75 5.07 -6.54 -1.20
N GLY A 76 5.05 -7.74 -0.58
CA GLY A 76 6.01 -8.14 0.45
C GLY A 76 5.64 -7.70 1.86
N HIS A 77 4.40 -7.28 2.11
CA HIS A 77 3.90 -6.91 3.43
C HIS A 77 3.44 -8.14 4.22
N ILE A 78 3.58 -8.11 5.54
CA ILE A 78 3.13 -9.22 6.40
C ILE A 78 1.63 -9.06 6.64
N MET A 79 0.84 -10.00 6.14
CA MET A 79 -0.61 -10.04 6.33
C MET A 79 -0.94 -10.81 7.60
N LEU A 80 -1.71 -10.21 8.51
CA LEU A 80 -2.18 -10.84 9.75
C LEU A 80 -3.71 -10.96 9.73
N GLY A 81 -4.18 -12.20 9.74
CA GLY A 81 -5.59 -12.60 9.76
C GLY A 81 -6.30 -12.21 11.05
N THR A 82 -7.50 -11.64 10.96
CA THR A 82 -8.32 -11.23 12.12
C THR A 82 -9.27 -12.30 12.63
N MET A 83 -9.63 -13.26 11.78
CA MET A 83 -10.47 -14.40 12.17
C MET A 83 -9.71 -15.40 13.05
N ASP A 84 -8.38 -15.45 12.91
CA ASP A 84 -7.50 -16.25 13.78
C ASP A 84 -7.45 -15.72 15.24
N VAL A 85 -7.97 -14.51 15.47
CA VAL A 85 -7.84 -13.76 16.72
C VAL A 85 -9.07 -13.91 17.63
N HIS A 86 -10.30 -14.05 17.12
CA HIS A 86 -11.48 -14.00 17.99
C HIS A 86 -11.92 -15.36 18.57
N HIS A 87 -11.89 -16.46 17.80
CA HIS A 87 -12.43 -17.74 18.28
C HIS A 87 -11.48 -18.55 19.18
N HIS A 88 -10.19 -18.23 19.22
CA HIS A 88 -9.22 -18.95 20.05
C HIS A 88 -8.90 -18.28 21.40
N TRP A 89 -9.39 -17.05 21.65
CA TRP A 89 -8.85 -16.23 22.75
C TRP A 89 -9.66 -16.28 24.05
N THR A 90 -10.93 -16.67 24.01
CA THR A 90 -11.79 -16.70 25.20
C THR A 90 -11.66 -17.98 26.04
N LYS A 91 -10.88 -18.99 25.61
CA LYS A 91 -10.81 -20.28 26.30
C LYS A 91 -9.41 -20.87 26.45
N VAL A 92 -8.38 -20.05 26.59
CA VAL A 92 -7.00 -20.53 26.41
C VAL A 92 -6.01 -19.86 27.37
N ARG A 93 -6.03 -20.25 28.65
CA ARG A 93 -4.93 -19.93 29.60
C ARG A 93 -3.78 -20.95 29.55
N ARG A 94 -3.91 -22.01 28.72
CA ARG A 94 -2.94 -23.13 28.61
C ARG A 94 -2.52 -23.46 27.17
N PHE A 95 -3.35 -23.16 26.17
CA PHE A 95 -3.08 -23.28 24.73
C PHE A 95 -2.43 -22.03 24.08
N GLN A 96 -2.18 -20.96 24.85
CA GLN A 96 -1.70 -19.66 24.33
C GLN A 96 -0.30 -19.77 23.72
N ILE A 97 0.44 -20.80 24.10
CA ILE A 97 1.76 -21.10 23.55
C ILE A 97 1.63 -21.82 22.19
N SER A 98 0.60 -22.65 21.96
CA SER A 98 0.54 -23.50 20.77
C SER A 98 0.23 -22.73 19.49
N CYS A 99 -0.75 -21.81 19.49
CA CYS A 99 -1.15 -21.07 18.28
C CYS A 99 -0.14 -19.99 17.86
N TYR A 100 0.41 -19.24 18.83
CA TYR A 100 1.43 -18.22 18.55
C TYR A 100 2.80 -18.84 18.27
N PHE A 101 3.13 -19.99 18.88
CA PHE A 101 4.28 -20.78 18.48
C PHE A 101 4.06 -21.36 17.09
N PHE A 102 2.87 -21.85 16.72
CA PHE A 102 2.59 -22.30 15.35
C PHE A 102 2.69 -21.16 14.34
N HIS A 103 2.20 -19.94 14.65
CA HIS A 103 2.31 -18.79 13.76
C HIS A 103 3.75 -18.24 13.68
N PHE A 104 4.50 -18.25 14.79
CA PHE A 104 5.92 -17.87 14.82
C PHE A 104 6.83 -18.92 14.18
N LEU A 105 6.56 -20.21 14.38
CA LEU A 105 7.26 -21.33 13.74
C LEU A 105 6.91 -21.36 12.25
N LYS A 106 5.65 -21.08 11.87
CA LYS A 106 5.26 -20.74 10.50
C LYS A 106 6.11 -19.57 10.02
N LEU A 107 6.03 -18.38 10.61
CA LEU A 107 6.78 -17.20 10.15
C LEU A 107 8.28 -17.48 10.03
N SER A 108 8.90 -18.12 11.01
CA SER A 108 10.35 -18.38 11.01
C SER A 108 10.76 -19.44 9.97
N PHE A 109 9.90 -20.42 9.68
CA PHE A 109 10.13 -21.42 8.62
C PHE A 109 9.73 -20.91 7.23
N ILE A 110 8.75 -20.02 7.18
CA ILE A 110 8.13 -19.48 5.97
C ILE A 110 8.92 -18.28 5.45
N LEU A 111 9.51 -17.42 6.29
CA LEU A 111 10.30 -16.27 5.84
C LEU A 111 11.47 -16.63 4.91
N PRO A 112 12.27 -17.70 5.16
CA PRO A 112 13.27 -18.18 4.21
C PRO A 112 12.67 -18.68 2.90
N ASN A 113 11.51 -19.33 2.96
CA ASN A 113 10.80 -19.81 1.77
C ASN A 113 10.22 -18.64 0.96
N TYR A 114 9.68 -17.64 1.63
CA TYR A 114 9.19 -16.41 1.01
C TYR A 114 10.28 -15.58 0.37
N TYR A 115 11.46 -15.51 0.99
CA TYR A 115 12.59 -14.82 0.36
C TYR A 115 13.06 -15.56 -0.91
N LYS A 116 13.07 -16.89 -0.89
CA LYS A 116 13.31 -17.69 -2.09
C LYS A 116 12.22 -17.47 -3.15
N LEU A 117 10.95 -17.44 -2.74
CA LEU A 117 9.82 -17.20 -3.62
C LEU A 117 9.85 -15.78 -4.21
N GLN A 118 10.17 -14.76 -3.41
CA GLN A 118 10.32 -13.38 -3.86
C GLN A 118 11.47 -13.25 -4.86
N LYS A 119 12.60 -13.94 -4.65
CA LYS A 119 13.67 -14.01 -5.66
C LYS A 119 13.23 -14.67 -6.96
N ARG A 120 12.47 -15.77 -6.85
CA ARG A 120 11.91 -16.45 -8.03
C ARG A 120 10.90 -15.57 -8.77
N LEU A 121 10.10 -14.81 -8.03
CA LEU A 121 9.13 -13.85 -8.55
C LEU A 121 9.84 -12.77 -9.38
N LEU A 122 10.84 -12.10 -8.80
CA LEU A 122 11.60 -11.06 -9.51
C LEU A 122 12.24 -11.60 -10.80
N PHE A 123 12.74 -12.83 -10.75
CA PHE A 123 13.30 -13.50 -11.92
C PHE A 123 12.25 -13.86 -12.97
N LEU A 124 11.04 -14.22 -12.54
CA LEU A 124 9.92 -14.52 -13.42
C LEU A 124 9.40 -13.24 -14.09
N GLU A 125 9.27 -12.14 -13.34
CA GLU A 125 8.94 -10.81 -13.89
C GLU A 125 9.97 -10.35 -14.91
N ASP A 126 11.27 -10.53 -14.64
CA ASP A 126 12.34 -10.21 -15.59
C ASP A 126 12.27 -11.07 -16.86
N ARG A 127 11.98 -12.36 -16.72
CA ARG A 127 11.79 -13.26 -17.87
C ARG A 127 10.59 -12.85 -18.74
N ILE A 128 9.46 -12.51 -18.12
CA ILE A 128 8.28 -12.02 -18.85
C ILE A 128 8.63 -10.69 -19.54
N SER A 129 9.32 -9.78 -18.83
CA SER A 129 9.77 -8.51 -19.38
C SER A 129 10.64 -8.70 -20.63
N GLN A 130 11.59 -9.64 -20.59
CA GLN A 130 12.43 -9.97 -21.74
C GLN A 130 11.62 -10.48 -22.94
N LEU A 131 10.62 -11.34 -22.70
CA LEU A 131 9.73 -11.85 -23.76
C LEU A 131 8.85 -10.75 -24.36
N LEU A 132 8.43 -9.77 -23.57
CA LEU A 132 7.56 -8.67 -23.98
C LEU A 132 8.33 -7.41 -24.42
N GLY A 133 9.57 -7.57 -24.90
CA GLY A 133 10.33 -6.44 -25.45
C GLY A 133 10.76 -5.40 -24.40
N GLY A 134 10.81 -5.76 -23.13
CA GLY A 134 11.30 -4.93 -22.01
C GLY A 134 10.22 -4.21 -21.20
N ILE A 135 8.94 -4.58 -21.34
CA ILE A 135 7.87 -4.06 -20.47
C ILE A 135 8.05 -4.58 -19.06
N GLN A 136 8.02 -3.69 -18.07
CA GLN A 136 8.07 -4.10 -16.67
C GLN A 136 6.71 -4.60 -16.20
N VAL A 137 6.65 -5.84 -15.74
CA VAL A 137 5.49 -6.36 -15.01
C VAL A 137 5.63 -5.91 -13.57
N ILE A 138 4.61 -5.22 -13.05
CA ILE A 138 4.60 -4.69 -11.69
C ILE A 138 3.28 -5.04 -11.00
N TYR A 139 3.31 -5.02 -9.68
CA TYR A 139 2.13 -5.12 -8.83
C TYR A 139 1.85 -3.76 -8.18
N ILE A 140 0.65 -3.22 -8.39
CA ILE A 140 0.20 -1.94 -7.84
C ILE A 140 -0.98 -2.19 -6.91
N GLU A 141 -0.79 -1.98 -5.60
CA GLU A 141 -1.79 -2.27 -4.55
C GLU A 141 -3.11 -1.52 -4.75
N GLU A 142 -3.08 -0.30 -5.28
CA GLU A 142 -4.25 0.52 -5.50
C GLU A 142 -5.08 0.09 -6.72
N LEU A 143 -4.47 -0.64 -7.65
CA LEU A 143 -5.10 -1.05 -8.92
C LEU A 143 -5.43 -2.54 -8.98
N GLN A 144 -4.97 -3.34 -8.01
CA GLN A 144 -5.13 -4.79 -8.01
C GLN A 144 -5.68 -5.30 -6.67
N PRO A 145 -6.41 -6.42 -6.67
CA PRO A 145 -6.88 -7.03 -5.43
C PRO A 145 -5.71 -7.45 -4.54
N LEU A 146 -5.93 -7.50 -3.23
CA LEU A 146 -4.90 -7.91 -2.28
C LEU A 146 -4.59 -9.41 -2.39
N LEU A 147 -3.55 -9.74 -3.14
CA LEU A 147 -3.07 -11.10 -3.38
C LEU A 147 -1.95 -11.50 -2.41
N THR A 148 -1.87 -12.79 -2.09
CA THR A 148 -0.68 -13.36 -1.45
C THR A 148 0.47 -13.48 -2.47
N LEU A 149 1.71 -13.60 -1.97
CA LEU A 149 2.86 -13.79 -2.85
C LEU A 149 2.74 -15.07 -3.70
N GLU A 150 2.21 -16.15 -3.13
CA GLU A 150 1.96 -17.40 -3.85
C GLU A 150 0.92 -17.22 -4.96
N GLU A 151 -0.21 -16.59 -4.67
CA GLU A 151 -1.27 -16.34 -5.66
C GLU A 151 -0.75 -15.52 -6.84
N TYR A 152 0.03 -14.47 -6.55
CA TYR A 152 0.65 -13.64 -7.58
C TYR A 152 1.71 -14.41 -8.39
N TYR A 153 2.53 -15.24 -7.74
CA TYR A 153 3.51 -16.08 -8.42
C TYR A 153 2.85 -17.08 -9.38
N GLU A 154 1.82 -17.81 -8.93
CA GLU A 154 1.08 -18.76 -9.77
C GLU A 154 0.43 -18.07 -10.97
N THR A 155 -0.09 -16.86 -10.76
CA THR A 155 -0.67 -16.03 -11.82
C THR A 155 0.39 -15.66 -12.87
N LEU A 156 1.56 -15.20 -12.43
CA LEU A 156 2.68 -14.89 -13.32
C LEU A 156 3.23 -16.12 -14.03
N ASP A 157 3.32 -17.28 -13.35
CA ASP A 157 3.87 -18.50 -13.93
C ASP A 157 2.95 -19.06 -15.01
N SER A 158 1.63 -19.08 -14.75
CA SER A 158 0.63 -19.43 -15.76
C SER A 158 0.72 -18.51 -16.99
N PHE A 159 0.84 -17.19 -16.76
CA PHE A 159 0.97 -16.21 -17.84
C PHE A 159 2.28 -16.38 -18.62
N TYR A 160 3.40 -16.59 -17.93
CA TYR A 160 4.71 -16.84 -18.54
C TYR A 160 4.70 -18.09 -19.43
N ASN A 161 4.11 -19.19 -18.97
CA ASN A 161 4.02 -20.42 -19.75
C ASN A 161 3.22 -20.21 -21.05
N LYS A 162 2.08 -19.50 -20.98
CA LYS A 162 1.31 -19.12 -22.18
C LYS A 162 2.13 -18.28 -23.17
N LEU A 163 2.87 -17.29 -22.68
CA LEU A 163 3.72 -16.45 -23.52
C LEU A 163 4.85 -17.24 -24.17
N ARG A 164 5.51 -18.12 -23.41
CA ARG A 164 6.61 -18.95 -23.88
C ARG A 164 6.17 -19.85 -25.05
N ASP A 165 4.98 -20.42 -24.96
CA ASP A 165 4.45 -21.32 -25.98
C ASP A 165 4.07 -20.56 -27.27
N SER A 166 3.62 -19.31 -27.13
CA SER A 166 3.18 -18.48 -28.26
C SER A 166 4.30 -17.82 -29.09
N ARG A 167 5.54 -17.73 -28.57
CA ARG A 167 6.72 -17.12 -29.22
C ARG A 167 6.43 -15.75 -29.88
N LEU A 168 5.97 -14.79 -29.08
CA LEU A 168 5.64 -13.45 -29.59
C LEU A 168 6.88 -12.73 -30.16
N PRO A 169 6.82 -12.16 -31.38
CA PRO A 169 7.93 -11.50 -32.02
C PRO A 169 8.05 -10.03 -31.57
N PHE A 170 8.41 -9.80 -30.30
CA PHE A 170 8.77 -8.46 -29.85
C PHE A 170 10.25 -8.18 -30.14
N HIS A 171 10.55 -6.99 -30.69
CA HIS A 171 11.94 -6.57 -30.80
C HIS A 171 12.52 -6.33 -29.40
N PRO A 172 13.73 -6.82 -29.10
CA PRO A 172 14.37 -6.59 -27.81
C PRO A 172 14.38 -5.11 -27.46
N ARG A 173 13.86 -4.73 -26.29
CA ARG A 173 13.82 -3.35 -25.76
C ARG A 173 12.89 -2.36 -26.48
N SER A 174 12.07 -2.80 -27.43
CA SER A 174 11.11 -1.91 -28.13
C SER A 174 10.09 -1.26 -27.21
N LEU A 175 9.85 -1.83 -26.02
CA LEU A 175 8.82 -1.42 -25.08
C LEU A 175 9.40 -1.05 -23.70
N ARG A 176 10.71 -0.83 -23.62
CA ARG A 176 11.38 -0.40 -22.38
C ARG A 176 10.81 0.93 -21.88
N GLY A 177 10.63 1.03 -20.57
CA GLY A 177 10.06 2.20 -19.89
C GLY A 177 8.54 2.16 -19.77
N LEU A 178 7.88 1.19 -20.41
CA LEU A 178 6.46 0.92 -20.19
C LEU A 178 6.27 -0.11 -19.08
N GLN A 179 5.12 -0.03 -18.43
CA GLN A 179 4.75 -0.88 -17.30
C GLN A 179 3.42 -1.58 -17.59
N MET A 180 3.26 -2.78 -17.04
CA MET A 180 2.02 -3.52 -17.10
C MET A 180 1.68 -4.16 -15.77
N ILE A 181 0.39 -4.33 -15.54
CA ILE A 181 -0.19 -5.07 -14.42
C ILE A 181 -1.01 -6.24 -14.96
N LEU A 182 -1.05 -7.34 -14.21
CA LEU A 182 -1.86 -8.51 -14.52
C LEU A 182 -3.12 -8.53 -13.65
N GLU A 183 -4.29 -8.63 -14.26
CA GLU A 183 -5.55 -8.62 -13.54
C GLU A 183 -6.38 -9.87 -13.87
N SER A 184 -6.96 -10.50 -12.85
CA SER A 184 -7.80 -11.69 -13.00
C SER A 184 -9.26 -11.38 -13.36
N ASP A 185 -9.71 -10.16 -13.05
CA ASP A 185 -11.16 -9.84 -12.99
C ASP A 185 -11.68 -9.24 -14.31
N ARG A 186 -10.79 -9.02 -15.28
CA ARG A 186 -11.13 -8.45 -16.59
C ARG A 186 -11.02 -9.49 -17.69
N TYR A 187 -11.75 -9.25 -18.78
CA TYR A 187 -11.70 -10.09 -19.98
C TYR A 187 -10.94 -9.46 -21.14
N ALA A 188 -10.81 -8.14 -21.16
CA ALA A 188 -10.16 -7.40 -22.25
C ALA A 188 -8.97 -6.57 -21.73
N PRO A 189 -7.87 -6.49 -22.51
CA PRO A 189 -6.75 -5.63 -22.17
C PRO A 189 -7.16 -4.15 -22.27
N SER A 190 -6.64 -3.32 -21.38
CA SER A 190 -6.93 -1.89 -21.34
C SER A 190 -5.68 -1.09 -20.99
N LEU A 191 -5.71 0.22 -21.28
CA LEU A 191 -4.61 1.14 -21.00
C LEU A 191 -5.08 2.11 -19.92
N HIS A 192 -4.37 2.11 -18.79
CA HIS A 192 -4.62 3.04 -17.70
C HIS A 192 -4.24 4.47 -18.11
N GLU A 193 -4.91 5.47 -17.52
CA GLU A 193 -4.62 6.90 -17.74
C GLU A 193 -3.17 7.29 -17.39
N PHE A 194 -2.55 6.53 -16.48
CA PHE A 194 -1.15 6.69 -16.07
C PHE A 194 -0.13 5.95 -16.94
N GLY A 195 -0.57 5.37 -18.05
CA GLY A 195 0.31 4.70 -19.02
C GLY A 195 0.64 3.23 -18.68
N HIS A 196 -0.02 2.64 -17.68
CA HIS A 196 0.12 1.23 -17.35
C HIS A 196 -0.80 0.38 -18.24
N PHE A 197 -0.28 -0.69 -18.82
CA PHE A 197 -1.12 -1.70 -19.47
C PHE A 197 -1.79 -2.58 -18.42
N VAL A 198 -3.09 -2.74 -18.51
CA VAL A 198 -3.86 -3.63 -17.63
C VAL A 198 -4.24 -4.85 -18.47
N ILE A 199 -3.56 -5.97 -18.21
CA ILE A 199 -3.66 -7.18 -19.04
C ILE A 199 -4.36 -8.30 -18.26
N PRO A 200 -5.47 -8.83 -18.78
CA PRO A 200 -6.10 -10.02 -18.24
C PRO A 200 -5.16 -11.23 -18.22
N THR A 201 -5.17 -12.01 -17.15
CA THR A 201 -4.40 -13.27 -17.05
C THR A 201 -4.86 -14.33 -18.06
N VAL A 202 -6.11 -14.20 -18.54
CA VAL A 202 -6.73 -15.05 -19.57
C VAL A 202 -6.56 -14.51 -20.99
N CYS A 203 -5.95 -13.33 -21.17
CA CYS A 203 -5.76 -12.70 -22.48
C CYS A 203 -4.96 -13.63 -23.41
N ASP A 204 -5.40 -13.76 -24.66
CA ASP A 204 -4.67 -14.55 -25.64
C ASP A 204 -3.41 -13.79 -26.12
N PRO A 205 -2.30 -14.49 -26.41
CA PRO A 205 -1.04 -13.85 -26.78
C PRO A 205 -1.13 -12.97 -28.04
N THR A 206 -1.99 -13.33 -29.01
CA THR A 206 -2.14 -12.58 -30.26
C THR A 206 -2.84 -11.25 -30.01
N THR A 207 -3.97 -11.23 -29.29
CA THR A 207 -4.67 -10.01 -28.88
C THR A 207 -3.78 -9.13 -28.01
N LEU A 208 -3.03 -9.74 -27.08
CA LEU A 208 -2.04 -9.02 -26.27
C LEU A 208 -1.03 -8.28 -27.15
N GLN A 209 -0.45 -8.98 -28.13
CA GLN A 209 0.54 -8.42 -29.03
C GLN A 209 -0.03 -7.22 -29.81
N TRP A 210 -1.19 -7.39 -30.45
CA TRP A 210 -1.84 -6.33 -31.21
C TRP A 210 -2.17 -5.12 -30.35
N PHE A 211 -2.70 -5.37 -29.15
CA PHE A 211 -3.06 -4.31 -28.21
C PHE A 211 -1.83 -3.49 -27.78
N ILE A 212 -0.74 -4.17 -27.40
CA ILE A 212 0.50 -3.49 -27.00
C ILE A 212 1.04 -2.65 -28.16
N PHE A 213 1.12 -3.18 -29.38
CA PHE A 213 1.62 -2.40 -30.52
C PHE A 213 0.74 -1.19 -30.83
N ALA A 214 -0.59 -1.37 -30.82
CA ALA A 214 -1.53 -0.29 -31.10
C ALA A 214 -1.52 0.83 -30.05
N LYS A 215 -1.20 0.49 -28.79
CA LYS A 215 -1.32 1.41 -27.64
C LYS A 215 0.02 1.85 -27.03
N ALA A 216 1.15 1.32 -27.47
CA ALA A 216 2.48 1.66 -26.94
C ALA A 216 2.79 3.15 -26.99
N GLN A 217 2.47 3.83 -28.10
CA GLN A 217 2.73 5.27 -28.22
C GLN A 217 1.86 6.08 -27.25
N GLN A 218 0.57 5.75 -27.18
CA GLN A 218 -0.36 6.38 -26.22
C GLN A 218 0.09 6.14 -24.76
N ALA A 219 0.61 4.95 -24.45
CA ALA A 219 1.12 4.63 -23.12
C ALA A 219 2.33 5.52 -22.74
N ARG A 220 3.25 5.76 -23.68
CA ARG A 220 4.40 6.66 -23.45
C ARG A 220 3.97 8.11 -23.23
N GLU A 221 3.02 8.59 -24.03
CA GLU A 221 2.48 9.94 -23.89
C GLU A 221 1.76 10.13 -22.56
N ASN A 222 1.00 9.11 -22.12
CA ASN A 222 0.35 9.12 -20.82
C ASN A 222 1.36 9.14 -19.67
N LEU A 223 2.43 8.35 -19.76
CA LEU A 223 3.48 8.33 -18.75
C LEU A 223 4.19 9.69 -18.66
N LYS A 224 4.56 10.28 -19.81
CA LYS A 224 5.18 11.60 -19.87
C LYS A 224 4.27 12.68 -19.26
N ARG A 225 2.98 12.67 -19.61
CA ARG A 225 1.99 13.60 -19.05
C ARG A 225 1.85 13.45 -17.53
N LYS A 226 1.89 12.22 -17.03
CA LYS A 226 1.87 11.94 -15.58
C LYS A 226 3.09 12.53 -14.88
N GLU A 227 4.29 12.33 -15.43
CA GLU A 227 5.52 12.89 -14.88
C GLU A 227 5.49 14.42 -14.87
N GLU A 228 5.05 15.05 -15.96
CA GLU A 228 4.86 16.50 -16.05
C GLU A 228 3.86 17.00 -14.99
N MET A 229 2.71 16.33 -14.83
CA MET A 229 1.73 16.68 -13.79
C MET A 229 2.32 16.56 -12.38
N MET A 230 3.10 15.52 -12.09
CA MET A 230 3.73 15.36 -10.77
C MET A 230 4.74 16.48 -10.47
N ILE A 231 5.50 16.91 -11.47
CA ILE A 231 6.45 18.02 -11.34
C ILE A 231 5.69 19.33 -11.09
N THR A 232 4.71 19.65 -11.94
CA THR A 232 3.89 20.87 -11.80
C THR A 232 3.12 20.91 -10.48
N GLU A 233 2.54 19.78 -10.05
CA GLU A 233 1.85 19.69 -8.77
C GLU A 233 2.80 20.01 -7.61
N LYS A 234 4.01 19.43 -7.62
CA LYS A 234 5.00 19.69 -6.58
C LYS A 234 5.46 21.15 -6.56
N GLU A 235 5.79 21.71 -7.72
CA GLU A 235 6.20 23.12 -7.84
C GLU A 235 5.13 24.07 -7.32
N LEU A 236 3.86 23.81 -7.62
CA LEU A 236 2.74 24.62 -7.15
C LEU A 236 2.49 24.47 -5.64
N ILE A 237 2.67 23.26 -5.10
CA ILE A 237 2.60 23.02 -3.66
C ILE A 237 3.70 23.82 -2.95
N ASP A 238 4.94 23.72 -3.43
CA ASP A 238 6.09 24.41 -2.84
C ASP A 238 5.88 25.94 -2.92
N THR A 239 5.49 26.46 -4.08
CA THR A 239 5.20 27.89 -4.29
C THR A 239 4.06 28.38 -3.39
N SER A 240 2.99 27.60 -3.23
CA SER A 240 1.86 27.95 -2.37
C SER A 240 2.26 27.93 -0.89
N THR A 241 3.05 26.94 -0.49
CA THR A 241 3.59 26.81 0.87
C THR A 241 4.44 28.03 1.22
N GLU A 242 5.32 28.46 0.31
CA GLU A 242 6.15 29.65 0.50
C GLU A 242 5.33 30.94 0.54
N LYS A 243 4.42 31.15 -0.43
CA LYS A 243 3.60 32.38 -0.52
C LYS A 243 2.76 32.61 0.73
N PHE A 244 2.15 31.56 1.27
CA PHE A 244 1.29 31.64 2.46
C PHE A 244 2.04 31.37 3.76
N SER A 245 3.35 31.10 3.70
CA SER A 245 4.16 30.71 4.86
C SER A 245 3.50 29.57 5.65
N LEU A 246 3.03 28.54 4.93
CA LEU A 246 2.43 27.35 5.52
C LEU A 246 3.53 26.47 6.11
N ASP A 247 3.22 25.80 7.21
CA ASP A 247 4.10 24.75 7.75
C ASP A 247 4.05 23.50 6.86
N ARG A 248 2.87 23.20 6.30
CA ARG A 248 2.67 22.03 5.44
C ARG A 248 1.46 22.21 4.53
N LEU A 249 1.63 21.83 3.26
CA LEU A 249 0.55 21.69 2.29
C LEU A 249 0.59 20.28 1.68
N TYR A 250 -0.53 19.57 1.72
CA TYR A 250 -0.64 18.25 1.09
C TYR A 250 -2.08 17.97 0.67
N LYS A 251 -2.30 16.88 -0.07
CA LYS A 251 -3.62 16.43 -0.51
C LYS A 251 -4.00 15.10 0.11
N GLU A 252 -5.29 14.87 0.27
CA GLU A 252 -5.81 13.53 0.52
C GLU A 252 -5.64 12.63 -0.71
N PRO A 253 -5.47 11.30 -0.53
CA PRO A 253 -5.35 10.35 -1.65
C PRO A 253 -6.54 10.34 -2.62
N SER A 254 -7.71 10.82 -2.17
CA SER A 254 -8.93 10.92 -2.95
C SER A 254 -8.94 12.11 -3.92
N VAL A 255 -8.00 13.05 -3.80
CA VAL A 255 -7.88 14.24 -4.65
C VAL A 255 -6.87 13.96 -5.76
N SER A 256 -7.29 14.13 -7.01
CA SER A 256 -6.41 13.89 -8.16
C SER A 256 -5.33 14.96 -8.28
N SER A 257 -4.21 14.64 -8.93
CA SER A 257 -3.16 15.62 -9.22
C SER A 257 -3.68 16.82 -10.02
N ALA A 258 -4.60 16.59 -10.96
CA ALA A 258 -5.23 17.67 -11.73
C ALA A 258 -6.05 18.61 -10.83
N GLN A 259 -6.82 18.05 -9.89
CA GLN A 259 -7.59 18.84 -8.92
C GLN A 259 -6.67 19.63 -7.99
N MET A 260 -5.56 19.02 -7.53
CA MET A 260 -4.58 19.71 -6.69
C MET A 260 -3.90 20.86 -7.42
N ILE A 261 -3.49 20.65 -8.67
CA ILE A 261 -2.90 21.69 -9.52
C ILE A 261 -3.87 22.86 -9.71
N ASP A 262 -5.13 22.59 -10.04
CA ASP A 262 -6.16 23.62 -10.22
C ASP A 262 -6.40 24.41 -8.92
N CYS A 263 -6.53 23.69 -7.81
CA CYS A 263 -6.59 24.26 -6.46
C CYS A 263 -5.39 25.19 -6.19
N CYS A 264 -4.15 24.71 -6.31
CA CYS A 264 -2.99 25.53 -6.00
C CYS A 264 -2.91 26.78 -6.89
N LYS A 265 -3.26 26.69 -8.18
CA LYS A 265 -3.34 27.86 -9.06
C LYS A 265 -4.34 28.89 -8.53
N ARG A 266 -5.53 28.46 -8.13
CA ARG A 266 -6.55 29.34 -7.54
C ARG A 266 -6.11 29.93 -6.20
N LEU A 267 -5.44 29.14 -5.34
CA LEU A 267 -4.87 29.67 -4.09
C LEU A 267 -3.87 30.78 -4.39
N LEU A 268 -3.00 30.59 -5.37
CA LEU A 268 -1.98 31.57 -5.73
C LEU A 268 -2.56 32.87 -6.31
N GLU A 269 -3.83 32.92 -6.71
CA GLU A 269 -4.51 34.16 -7.12
C GLU A 269 -5.05 34.95 -5.92
N GLU A 270 -5.37 34.27 -4.81
CA GLU A 270 -5.96 34.88 -3.62
C GLU A 270 -4.90 35.41 -2.63
N SER A 271 -5.30 36.36 -1.78
CA SER A 271 -4.49 36.86 -0.66
C SER A 271 -5.13 36.46 0.68
N LEU A 272 -4.57 35.44 1.33
CA LEU A 272 -5.11 34.84 2.55
C LEU A 272 -4.07 34.95 3.69
N PRO A 273 -3.90 36.14 4.28
CA PRO A 273 -2.84 36.39 5.28
C PRO A 273 -3.04 35.60 6.58
N TYR A 274 -4.24 35.10 6.84
CA TYR A 274 -4.58 34.32 8.04
C TYR A 274 -4.14 32.86 7.99
N LEU A 275 -3.58 32.38 6.86
CA LEU A 275 -3.10 31.01 6.72
C LEU A 275 -1.68 30.79 7.24
N GLN A 276 -1.00 31.84 7.69
CA GLN A 276 0.40 31.76 8.12
C GLN A 276 0.59 30.74 9.26
N GLY A 277 1.55 29.83 9.08
CA GLY A 277 1.89 28.76 10.04
C GLY A 277 0.86 27.63 10.13
N MET A 278 -0.14 27.60 9.25
CA MET A 278 -1.15 26.54 9.25
C MET A 278 -0.71 25.30 8.47
N HIS A 279 -1.30 24.16 8.82
CA HIS A 279 -1.15 22.89 8.12
C HIS A 279 -2.41 22.72 7.26
N LEU A 280 -2.25 22.81 5.93
CA LEU A 280 -3.36 22.80 4.99
C LEU A 280 -3.43 21.45 4.27
N CYS A 281 -4.60 20.82 4.31
CA CYS A 281 -4.90 19.57 3.63
C CYS A 281 -5.98 19.80 2.58
N ILE A 282 -5.72 19.45 1.33
CA ILE A 282 -6.72 19.55 0.27
C ILE A 282 -7.54 18.25 0.20
N SER A 283 -8.84 18.37 0.40
CA SER A 283 -9.80 17.25 0.51
C SER A 283 -11.03 17.49 -0.40
N HIS A 284 -12.15 16.81 -0.11
CA HIS A 284 -13.46 17.07 -0.72
C HIS A 284 -14.43 17.82 0.19
N PHE A 285 -14.05 18.12 1.44
CA PHE A 285 -14.94 18.73 2.44
C PHE A 285 -14.17 19.58 3.44
N TYR A 286 -14.81 20.61 3.97
CA TYR A 286 -14.24 21.39 5.06
C TYR A 286 -14.23 20.58 6.36
N SER A 287 -13.07 20.42 6.96
CA SER A 287 -12.92 19.83 8.29
C SER A 287 -11.66 20.33 8.97
N VAL A 288 -11.58 20.17 10.28
CA VAL A 288 -10.33 20.36 11.03
C VAL A 288 -10.00 19.01 11.65
N LEU A 289 -8.83 18.46 11.35
CA LEU A 289 -8.38 17.19 11.92
C LEU A 289 -7.97 17.39 13.38
N GLN A 290 -7.99 16.31 14.16
CA GLN A 290 -7.62 16.34 15.58
C GLN A 290 -6.18 16.82 15.81
N ASP A 291 -5.32 16.68 14.79
CA ASP A 291 -3.92 17.09 14.82
C ASP A 291 -3.72 18.58 14.48
N GLY A 292 -4.81 19.31 14.15
CA GLY A 292 -4.80 20.74 13.84
C GLY A 292 -4.81 21.08 12.34
N ASP A 293 -4.76 20.07 11.46
CA ASP A 293 -4.77 20.29 10.01
C ASP A 293 -6.13 20.82 9.54
N LEU A 294 -6.10 21.93 8.80
CA LEU A 294 -7.27 22.50 8.15
C LEU A 294 -7.47 21.81 6.80
N CYS A 295 -8.58 21.09 6.67
CA CYS A 295 -9.00 20.50 5.40
C CYS A 295 -9.88 21.48 4.63
N VAL A 296 -9.52 21.72 3.37
CA VAL A 296 -10.27 22.58 2.44
C VAL A 296 -10.62 21.77 1.20
N PRO A 297 -11.87 21.80 0.72
CA PRO A 297 -12.26 21.09 -0.49
C PRO A 297 -11.54 21.70 -1.70
N TRP A 298 -10.94 20.90 -2.58
CA TRP A 298 -10.21 21.38 -3.78
C TRP A 298 -11.00 22.39 -4.64
N ASN A 299 -12.34 22.35 -4.57
CA ASN A 299 -13.26 23.25 -5.27
C ASN A 299 -13.95 24.26 -4.35
N TRP A 300 -13.28 24.80 -3.33
CA TRP A 300 -13.89 25.80 -2.44
C TRP A 300 -14.56 26.92 -3.22
N LYS A 301 -15.69 27.39 -2.69
CA LYS A 301 -16.42 28.54 -3.23
C LYS A 301 -16.05 29.77 -2.40
N ASN A 302 -15.91 30.90 -3.09
CA ASN A 302 -15.75 32.22 -2.47
C ASN A 302 -17.04 32.66 -1.78
#